data_AF-F3QWW1-F1
#
_entry.id   AF-F3QWW1-F1
#
_cell.length_a   1.000
_cell.length_b   1.000
_cell.length_c   1.000
_cell.angle_alpha   90.00
_cell.angle_beta   90.00
_cell.angle_gamma   90.00
#
_symmetry.space_group_name_H-M   'P 1'
#
loop_
_entity.id
_entity.type
_entity.pdbx_description
1 polymer ?
#
loop_
_entity_poly.entity_id
_entity_poly.type
_entity_poly.pdbx_seq_one_letter_code
_entity_poly.pdbx_strand_id
1 'polypeptide(L)'
;PSYGFENKPEENELIYRTINASGANVVLVGVGAPKQEKWIFRHKSRMPGVDIWMALGATVDFEAGNVKRAPKWMQMLAMEWFYRFLMEPKRMFRRYFVDDVKFFLYFGRQLLGIYRNPFKD
;
A
#
# COMPACT_ATOMS: atom_id res chain seq x y z
N PRO A 1 5.16 1.85 -14.32
CA PRO A 1 5.92 0.60 -14.50
C PRO A 1 4.98 -0.52 -14.95
N SER A 2 5.53 -1.57 -15.58
CA SER A 2 4.79 -2.73 -16.06
C SER A 2 4.26 -3.60 -14.91
N TYR A 3 3.25 -4.44 -15.18
CA TYR A 3 2.80 -5.40 -14.19
C TYR A 3 3.93 -6.39 -13.86
N GLY A 4 4.23 -6.54 -12.57
CA GLY A 4 5.31 -7.41 -12.08
C GLY A 4 6.71 -6.79 -12.16
N PHE A 5 6.84 -5.48 -12.39
CA PHE A 5 8.13 -4.77 -12.46
C PHE A 5 9.05 -5.03 -11.25
N GLU A 6 8.47 -5.29 -10.07
CA GLU A 6 9.24 -5.52 -8.86
C GLU A 6 10.20 -6.72 -8.95
N ASN A 7 9.94 -7.65 -9.88
CA ASN A 7 10.76 -8.83 -10.13
C ASN A 7 11.64 -8.70 -11.38
N LYS A 8 11.69 -7.52 -12.00
CA LYS A 8 12.46 -7.25 -13.23
C LYS A 8 13.64 -6.33 -12.91
N PRO A 9 14.86 -6.86 -12.75
CA PRO A 9 16.02 -6.06 -12.35
C PRO A 9 16.31 -4.88 -13.27
N GLU A 10 16.18 -5.06 -14.59
CA GLU A 10 16.43 -4.00 -15.57
C GLU A 10 15.42 -2.85 -15.47
N GLU A 11 14.14 -3.17 -15.27
CA GLU A 11 13.10 -2.16 -15.10
C GLU A 11 13.27 -1.39 -13.78
N ASN A 12 13.65 -2.11 -12.71
CA ASN A 12 13.98 -1.49 -11.43
C ASN A 12 15.19 -0.54 -11.54
N GLU A 13 16.23 -0.94 -12.26
CA GLU A 13 17.42 -0.10 -12.49
C GLU A 13 17.05 1.18 -13.27
N LEU A 14 16.19 1.06 -14.27
CA LEU A 14 15.66 2.22 -14.99
C LEU A 14 14.92 3.17 -14.04
N ILE A 15 14.04 2.63 -13.17
CA ILE A 15 13.31 3.43 -12.18
C ILE A 15 14.28 4.18 -11.24
N TYR A 16 15.34 3.52 -10.75
CA TYR A 16 16.33 4.16 -9.87
C TYR A 16 17.02 5.31 -10.58
N ARG A 17 17.45 5.10 -11.82
CA ARG A 17 18.10 6.14 -12.64
C ARG A 17 17.18 7.31 -12.88
N THR A 18 15.92 7.06 -13.24
CA THR A 18 14.93 8.13 -13.46
C THR A 18 14.70 8.96 -12.20
N ILE A 19 14.56 8.31 -11.04
CA ILE A 19 14.36 9.00 -9.76
C ILE A 19 15.60 9.79 -9.35
N ASN A 20 16.79 9.19 -9.43
CA ASN A 20 18.04 9.87 -9.06
C ASN A 20 18.34 11.05 -9.98
N ALA A 21 18.08 10.91 -11.29
CA ALA A 21 18.32 11.97 -12.27
C ALA A 21 17.31 13.13 -12.16
N SER A 22 16.12 12.90 -11.61
CA SER A 22 15.11 13.97 -11.47
C SER A 22 15.41 14.93 -10.31
N GLY A 23 16.31 14.55 -9.39
CA GLY A 23 16.58 15.32 -8.17
C GLY A 23 15.41 15.31 -7.18
N ALA A 24 14.45 14.39 -7.33
CA ALA A 24 13.30 14.31 -6.44
C ALA A 24 13.73 13.88 -5.03
N ASN A 25 13.36 14.68 -4.02
CA ASN A 25 13.50 14.33 -2.61
C ASN A 25 12.23 13.70 -2.01
N VAL A 26 11.12 13.72 -2.75
CA VAL A 26 9.86 13.08 -2.38
C VAL A 26 9.38 12.19 -3.52
N VAL A 27 9.09 10.92 -3.24
CA VAL A 27 8.60 9.95 -4.23
C VAL A 27 7.26 9.37 -3.81
N LEU A 28 6.27 9.48 -4.70
CA LEU A 28 4.93 8.93 -4.55
C LEU A 28 4.87 7.59 -5.30
N VAL A 29 4.43 6.53 -4.61
CA VAL A 29 4.33 5.18 -5.16
C VAL A 29 2.87 4.72 -5.12
N GLY A 30 2.28 4.53 -6.31
CA GLY A 30 0.87 4.18 -6.51
C GLY A 30 0.65 2.77 -7.08
N VAL A 31 1.44 1.77 -6.69
CA VAL A 31 1.35 0.39 -7.26
C VAL A 31 0.54 -0.59 -6.40
N GLY A 32 -0.09 -0.08 -5.33
CA GLY A 32 -0.98 -0.84 -4.45
C GLY A 32 -0.26 -1.60 -3.33
N ALA A 33 -0.98 -1.83 -2.24
CA ALA A 33 -0.49 -2.58 -1.09
C ALA A 33 -0.63 -4.10 -1.29
N PRO A 34 0.29 -4.93 -0.75
CA PRO A 34 1.49 -4.58 0.02
C PRO A 34 2.73 -4.33 -0.88
N LYS A 35 2.54 -4.24 -2.20
CA LYS A 35 3.63 -4.22 -3.18
C LYS A 35 4.48 -2.96 -3.03
N GLN A 36 3.84 -1.80 -2.96
CA GLN A 36 4.52 -0.51 -2.82
C GLN A 36 5.39 -0.45 -1.57
N GLU A 37 4.88 -0.88 -0.41
CA GLU A 37 5.62 -0.84 0.86
C GLU A 37 6.83 -1.77 0.81
N LYS A 38 6.64 -3.00 0.30
CA LYS A 38 7.73 -3.97 0.15
C LYS A 38 8.77 -3.53 -0.88
N TRP A 39 8.35 -2.86 -1.94
CA TRP A 39 9.28 -2.37 -2.96
C TRP A 39 10.10 -1.19 -2.43
N ILE A 40 9.45 -0.23 -1.77
CA ILE A 40 10.13 0.91 -1.12
C ILE A 40 11.14 0.38 -0.10
N PHE A 41 10.72 -0.48 0.81
CA PHE A 41 11.60 -1.00 1.87
C PHE A 41 12.85 -1.68 1.31
N ARG A 42 12.69 -2.48 0.24
CA ARG A 42 13.80 -3.22 -0.38
C ARG A 42 14.75 -2.35 -1.21
N HIS A 43 14.28 -1.26 -1.80
CA HIS A 43 15.04 -0.54 -2.83
C HIS A 43 15.36 0.92 -2.49
N LYS A 44 14.79 1.50 -1.43
CA LYS A 44 15.03 2.92 -1.07
C LYS A 44 16.52 3.28 -0.95
N SER A 45 17.37 2.35 -0.52
CA SER A 45 18.83 2.56 -0.40
C SER A 45 19.53 2.81 -1.73
N ARG A 46 18.92 2.47 -2.87
CA ARG A 46 19.43 2.76 -4.22
C ARG A 46 19.15 4.20 -4.67
N MET A 47 18.31 4.92 -3.94
CA MET A 47 17.90 6.29 -4.23
C MET A 47 18.09 7.19 -2.99
N PRO A 48 19.35 7.41 -2.57
CA PRO A 48 19.66 8.08 -1.30
C PRO A 48 19.25 9.56 -1.26
N GLY A 49 18.97 10.19 -2.40
CA GLY A 49 18.49 11.56 -2.47
C GLY A 49 17.01 11.72 -2.12
N VAL A 50 16.27 10.63 -1.91
CA VAL A 50 14.84 10.66 -1.55
C VAL A 50 14.69 10.61 -0.03
N ASP A 51 14.22 11.71 0.54
CA ASP A 51 13.95 11.84 1.98
C ASP A 51 12.60 11.23 2.37
N ILE A 52 11.59 11.37 1.51
CA ILE A 52 10.21 10.99 1.83
C ILE A 52 9.64 10.04 0.77
N TRP A 53 9.10 8.92 1.25
CA TRP A 53 8.41 7.92 0.44
C TRP A 53 6.94 7.85 0.83
N MET A 54 6.04 8.07 -0.14
CA MET A 54 4.60 8.05 0.08
C MET A 54 3.94 6.91 -0.69
N ALA A 55 3.50 5.89 0.05
CA ALA A 55 2.76 4.74 -0.47
C ALA A 55 1.27 5.09 -0.62
N LEU A 56 0.88 5.61 -1.79
CA LEU A 56 -0.45 6.19 -2.01
C LEU A 56 -1.48 5.22 -2.59
N GLY A 57 -1.06 4.08 -3.14
CA GLY A 57 -1.98 3.15 -3.80
C GLY A 57 -2.86 3.84 -4.84
N ALA A 58 -4.17 3.63 -4.75
CA ALA A 58 -5.16 4.14 -5.71
C ALA A 58 -5.54 5.62 -5.53
N THR A 59 -4.86 6.40 -4.67
CA THR A 59 -5.19 7.83 -4.48
C THR A 59 -5.13 8.61 -5.78
N VAL A 60 -4.14 8.33 -6.64
CA VAL A 60 -4.02 8.98 -7.95
C VAL A 60 -5.25 8.71 -8.82
N ASP A 61 -5.77 7.47 -8.82
CA ASP A 61 -6.97 7.11 -9.56
C ASP A 61 -8.24 7.80 -9.02
N PHE A 62 -8.31 8.04 -7.71
CA PHE A 62 -9.41 8.80 -7.12
C PHE A 62 -9.37 10.27 -7.52
N GLU A 63 -8.19 10.90 -7.45
CA GLU A 63 -8.04 12.32 -7.82
C GLU A 63 -8.18 12.54 -9.34
N ALA A 64 -7.80 11.56 -10.16
CA ALA A 64 -8.03 11.57 -11.60
C ALA A 64 -9.49 11.30 -12.00
N GLY A 65 -10.36 10.91 -11.05
CA GLY A 65 -11.76 10.57 -11.32
C GLY A 65 -11.99 9.20 -11.96
N ASN A 66 -10.94 8.36 -12.06
CA ASN A 66 -11.03 7.00 -12.60
C ASN A 66 -11.82 6.07 -11.68
N VAL A 67 -11.78 6.32 -10.37
CA VAL A 67 -12.51 5.54 -9.37
C VAL A 67 -13.47 6.44 -8.61
N LYS A 68 -14.74 6.03 -8.56
CA LYS A 68 -15.77 6.73 -7.81
C LYS A 68 -15.59 6.49 -6.30
N ARG A 69 -15.44 7.57 -5.52
CA ARG A 69 -15.49 7.49 -4.05
C ARG A 69 -16.90 7.17 -3.56
N ALA A 70 -16.99 6.64 -2.35
CA ALA A 70 -18.27 6.45 -1.67
C ALA A 70 -19.02 7.79 -1.53
N PRO A 71 -20.37 7.79 -1.49
CA PRO A 71 -21.14 8.98 -1.16
C PRO A 71 -20.67 9.63 0.17
N LYS A 72 -20.79 10.96 0.28
CA LYS A 72 -20.32 11.70 1.47
C LYS A 72 -20.87 11.16 2.79
N TRP A 73 -22.14 10.76 2.83
CA TRP A 73 -22.75 10.20 4.04
C TRP A 73 -22.06 8.89 4.49
N MET A 74 -21.63 8.04 3.55
CA MET A 74 -20.88 6.82 3.88
C MET A 74 -19.45 7.14 4.34
N GLN A 75 -18.80 8.14 3.74
CA GLN A 75 -17.48 8.59 4.19
C GLN A 75 -17.54 9.11 5.64
N MET A 76 -18.56 9.92 5.96
CA MET A 76 -18.78 10.46 7.31
C MET A 76 -19.05 9.38 8.36
N LEU A 77 -19.68 8.27 7.96
CA LEU A 77 -19.91 7.12 8.84
C LEU A 77 -18.73 6.13 8.89
N ALA A 78 -17.57 6.47 8.29
CA ALA A 78 -16.43 5.58 8.13
C ALA A 78 -16.78 4.24 7.40
N MET A 79 -17.82 4.24 6.56
CA MET A 79 -18.32 3.08 5.81
C MET A 79 -17.76 2.97 4.39
N GLU A 80 -16.72 3.73 4.06
CA GLU A 80 -16.12 3.67 2.71
C GLU A 80 -15.56 2.27 2.40
N TRP A 81 -15.05 1.55 3.39
CA TRP A 81 -14.60 0.16 3.21
C TRP A 81 -15.74 -0.75 2.74
N PHE A 82 -16.95 -0.55 3.27
CA PHE A 82 -18.12 -1.35 2.91
C PHE A 82 -18.61 -1.00 1.50
N TYR A 83 -18.59 0.28 1.13
CA TYR A 83 -18.85 0.70 -0.25
C TYR A 83 -17.89 0.01 -1.23
N ARG A 84 -16.59 -0.03 -0.91
CA ARG A 84 -15.58 -0.73 -1.72
C ARG A 84 -15.81 -2.24 -1.76
N PHE A 85 -16.25 -2.84 -0.66
CA PHE A 85 -16.67 -4.25 -0.65
C PHE A 85 -17.81 -4.51 -1.63
N LEU A 86 -18.84 -3.65 -1.64
CA LEU A 86 -19.97 -3.80 -2.57
C LEU A 86 -19.57 -3.62 -4.03
N MET A 87 -18.59 -2.75 -4.32
CA MET A 87 -18.09 -2.54 -5.68
C MET A 87 -17.24 -3.70 -6.19
N GLU A 88 -16.45 -4.34 -5.31
CA GLU A 88 -15.55 -5.43 -5.69
C GLU A 88 -15.58 -6.61 -4.68
N PRO A 89 -16.74 -7.29 -4.53
CA PRO A 89 -16.97 -8.22 -3.42
C PRO A 89 -16.01 -9.40 -3.45
N LYS A 90 -15.74 -9.97 -4.63
CA LYS A 90 -14.80 -11.10 -4.78
C LYS A 90 -13.38 -10.74 -4.34
N ARG A 91 -12.90 -9.54 -4.67
CA ARG A 91 -11.55 -9.09 -4.33
C ARG A 91 -11.46 -8.69 -2.86
N MET A 92 -12.45 -7.95 -2.37
CA MET A 92 -12.45 -7.41 -1.00
C MET A 92 -12.82 -8.43 0.06
N PHE A 93 -13.56 -9.49 -0.27
CA PHE A 93 -13.89 -10.55 0.68
C PHE A 93 -12.65 -11.16 1.32
N ARG A 94 -11.67 -11.56 0.50
CA ARG A 94 -10.41 -12.13 1.01
C ARG A 94 -9.67 -11.14 1.90
N ARG A 95 -9.59 -9.87 1.47
CA ARG A 95 -8.92 -8.84 2.24
C ARG A 95 -9.55 -8.67 3.62
N TYR A 96 -10.86 -8.48 3.69
CA TYR A 96 -11.54 -8.12 4.94
C TYR A 96 -11.81 -9.31 5.86
N PHE A 97 -12.20 -10.46 5.29
CA PHE A 97 -12.65 -11.60 6.09
C PHE A 97 -11.61 -12.71 6.22
N VAL A 98 -10.47 -12.62 5.54
CA VAL A 98 -9.38 -13.61 5.65
C VAL A 98 -8.08 -12.95 6.12
N ASP A 99 -7.66 -11.88 5.45
CA ASP A 99 -6.38 -11.24 5.76
C ASP A 99 -6.50 -10.33 6.99
N ASP A 100 -7.50 -9.46 7.04
CA ASP A 100 -7.68 -8.50 8.14
C ASP A 100 -8.16 -9.16 9.44
N VAL A 101 -8.79 -10.34 9.39
CA VAL A 101 -9.14 -11.11 10.61
C VAL A 101 -7.91 -11.46 11.45
N LYS A 102 -6.75 -11.65 10.80
CA LYS A 102 -5.48 -11.90 11.50
C LYS A 102 -5.07 -10.72 12.38
N PHE A 103 -5.40 -9.49 11.99
CA PHE A 103 -5.13 -8.32 12.80
C PHE A 103 -5.84 -8.43 14.15
N PHE A 104 -7.14 -8.75 14.16
CA PHE A 104 -7.89 -8.88 15.41
C PHE A 104 -7.36 -10.02 16.30
N LEU A 105 -6.91 -11.12 15.70
CA LEU A 105 -6.24 -12.20 16.44
C LEU A 105 -4.96 -11.70 17.12
N TYR A 106 -4.07 -11.01 16.38
CA TYR A 106 -2.83 -10.49 16.94
C TYR A 106 -3.07 -9.38 17.97
N PHE A 107 -4.05 -8.51 17.71
CA PHE A 107 -4.46 -7.46 18.62
C PHE A 107 -5.03 -8.04 19.92
N GLY A 108 -5.88 -9.07 19.84
CA GLY A 108 -6.37 -9.79 21.01
C GLY A 108 -5.23 -10.44 21.81
N ARG A 109 -4.27 -11.09 21.14
CA ARG A 109 -3.07 -11.63 21.79
C ARG A 109 -2.24 -10.54 22.47
N GLN A 110 -2.17 -9.35 21.87
CA GLN A 110 -1.46 -8.19 22.43
C GLN A 110 -2.15 -7.69 23.70
N LEU A 111 -3.49 -7.56 23.68
CA LEU A 111 -4.28 -7.16 24.85
C LEU A 111 -4.16 -8.17 26.01
N LEU A 112 -4.04 -9.46 25.69
CA LEU A 112 -3.85 -10.53 26.67
C LEU A 112 -2.39 -10.67 27.16
N GLY A 113 -1.44 -9.87 26.65
CA GLY A 113 -0.02 -9.94 27.03
C GLY A 113 0.72 -11.18 26.51
N ILE A 114 0.10 -11.98 25.63
CA ILE A 114 0.65 -13.23 25.07
C ILE A 114 1.21 -13.06 23.65
N TYR A 115 1.12 -11.86 23.08
CA TYR A 115 1.71 -11.57 21.79
C TYR A 115 3.23 -11.59 21.89
N ARG A 116 3.86 -12.46 21.11
CA ARG A 116 5.31 -12.48 20.91
C ARG A 116 5.60 -11.76 19.60
N ASN A 117 6.34 -10.66 19.68
CA ASN A 117 6.79 -9.94 18.50
C ASN A 117 7.74 -10.84 17.70
N PRO A 118 7.39 -11.25 16.47
CA PRO A 118 8.22 -12.14 15.65
C PRO A 118 9.47 -11.44 15.09
N PHE A 119 9.62 -10.13 15.32
CA PHE A 119 10.75 -9.31 14.89
C PHE A 119 11.62 -8.82 16.06
N LYS A 120 11.33 -9.24 17.30
CA LYS A 120 12.26 -9.07 18.42
C LYS A 120 13.14 -10.30 18.44
N ASP A 121 14.46 -10.11 18.32
CA ASP A 121 15.47 -11.15 18.51
C ASP A 121 15.32 -11.82 19.89
#